data_AF-A0A9E3ATY2-F1
#
_entry.id   AF-A0A9E3ATY2-F1
#
_cell.length_a   1.000
_cell.length_b   1.000
_cell.length_c   1.000
_cell.angle_alpha   90.00
_cell.angle_beta   90.00
_cell.angle_gamma   90.00
#
_symmetry.space_group_name_H-M   'P 1'
#
loop_
_entity.id
_entity.type
_entity.pdbx_description
1 polymer ?
#
loop_
_entity_poly.entity_id
_entity_poly.type
_entity_poly.pdbx_seq_one_letter_code
_entity_poly.pdbx_strand_id
1 'polypeptide(L)' 'MQFGLDRLIGEPALRAPLKGKRVALLAHPASLTADLTHALDALAALGDIRLTAAFGPQHGMRG' A
#
# COMPACT_ATOMS: atom_id res chain seq x y z
N MET A 1 -7.95 4.87 -15.55
CA MET A 1 -6.95 3.77 -15.55
C MET A 1 -6.91 3.19 -14.15
N GLN A 2 -6.74 1.88 -13.96
CA GLN A 2 -6.56 1.27 -12.62
C GLN A 2 -5.10 0.87 -12.44
N PHE A 3 -4.45 1.37 -11.38
CA PHE A 3 -3.10 0.97 -11.03
C PHE A 3 -3.10 -0.35 -10.25
N GLY A 4 -1.93 -0.98 -10.15
CA GLY A 4 -1.78 -2.20 -9.35
C GLY A 4 -2.19 -2.01 -7.88
N LEU A 5 -1.95 -0.82 -7.33
CA LEU A 5 -2.37 -0.45 -5.98
C LEU A 5 -3.90 -0.40 -5.85
N ASP A 6 -4.62 0.20 -6.81
CA ASP A 6 -6.08 0.25 -6.80
C ASP A 6 -6.68 -1.15 -6.84
N ARG A 7 -6.11 -2.04 -7.66
CA ARG A 7 -6.52 -3.45 -7.72
C ARG A 7 -6.25 -4.18 -6.42
N LEU A 8 -5.07 -3.99 -5.82
CA LEU A 8 -4.74 -4.61 -4.54
C LEU A 8 -5.70 -4.17 -3.42
N ILE A 9 -6.19 -2.93 -3.45
CA ILE A 9 -7.18 -2.38 -2.51
C ILE A 9 -8.60 -2.87 -2.83
N GLY A 10 -8.97 -2.98 -4.10
CA GLY A 10 -10.31 -3.37 -4.55
C GLY A 10 -10.58 -4.87 -4.58
N GLU A 11 -9.54 -5.71 -4.68
CA GLU A 11 -9.68 -7.16 -4.90
C GLU A 11 -9.12 -7.97 -3.71
N PRO A 12 -9.97 -8.41 -2.75
CA PRO A 12 -9.53 -9.17 -1.57
C PRO A 12 -8.77 -10.45 -1.89
N ALA A 13 -9.01 -11.07 -3.05
CA ALA A 13 -8.30 -12.26 -3.50
C ALA A 13 -6.80 -12.00 -3.69
N LEU A 14 -6.41 -10.81 -4.15
CA LEU A 14 -5.00 -10.42 -4.30
C LEU A 14 -4.31 -10.23 -2.96
N ARG A 15 -5.06 -9.93 -1.90
CA ARG A 15 -4.55 -9.77 -0.53
C ARG A 15 -4.52 -11.06 0.26
N ALA A 16 -5.21 -12.11 -0.19
CA ALA A 16 -5.29 -13.38 0.53
C ALA A 16 -3.91 -13.94 0.95
N PRO A 17 -2.85 -13.88 0.12
CA PRO A 17 -1.51 -14.34 0.52
C PRO A 17 -0.85 -13.52 1.63
N LEU A 18 -1.30 -12.29 1.87
CA LEU A 18 -0.72 -11.37 2.86
C LEU A 18 -1.37 -11.47 4.24
N LYS A 19 -2.54 -12.12 4.34
CA LYS A 19 -3.27 -12.25 5.61
C LYS A 19 -2.43 -12.97 6.67
N GLY A 20 -2.43 -12.41 7.88
CA GLY A 20 -1.65 -12.90 9.01
C GLY A 20 -0.13 -12.67 8.93
N LYS A 21 0.38 -12.13 7.82
CA LYS A 21 1.80 -11.81 7.67
C LYS A 21 2.08 -10.38 8.12
N ARG A 22 3.32 -10.15 8.59
CA ARG A 22 3.85 -8.81 8.80
C ARG A 22 4.28 -8.26 7.44
N VAL A 23 3.64 -7.19 6.99
CA VAL A 23 3.94 -6.56 5.70
C VAL A 23 4.74 -5.29 5.93
N ALA A 24 5.72 -5.04 5.06
CA ALA A 24 6.42 -3.77 4.99
C ALA A 24 6.12 -3.12 3.63
N LEU A 25 5.90 -1.81 3.63
CA LEU A 25 5.65 -1.04 2.42
C LEU A 25 6.93 -0.33 1.97
N LEU A 26 7.39 -0.60 0.75
CA LEU A 26 8.38 0.24 0.07
C LEU A 26 7.62 1.19 -0.87
N ALA A 27 7.64 2.48 -0.59
CA ALA A 27 6.88 3.48 -1.33
C ALA A 27 7.63 4.81 -1.44
N HIS A 28 7.35 5.55 -2.51
CA HIS A 28 7.82 6.92 -2.73
C HIS A 28 6.61 7.87 -2.81
N PRO A 29 6.78 9.20 -2.79
CA PRO A 29 5.65 10.14 -2.73
C PRO A 29 4.61 10.02 -3.85
N ALA A 30 4.99 9.49 -5.02
CA ALA A 30 4.08 9.26 -6.15
C ALA A 30 3.44 7.86 -6.15
N SER A 31 3.65 7.07 -5.09
CA SER A 31 2.92 5.81 -4.84
C SER A 31 1.51 6.13 -4.38
N LEU A 32 0.69 6.59 -5.31
CA LEU A 32 -0.68 7.04 -5.09
C LEU A 32 -1.68 6.09 -5.75
N THR A 33 -2.88 6.02 -5.20
CA THR A 33 -4.08 5.47 -5.86
C THR A 33 -4.57 6.40 -6.97
N ALA A 34 -5.55 5.94 -7.75
CA ALA A 34 -6.17 6.74 -8.81
C ALA A 34 -6.82 8.04 -8.30
N ASP A 35 -7.23 8.09 -7.04
CA ASP A 35 -7.77 9.28 -6.36
C ASP A 35 -6.74 10.10 -5.60
N LEU A 36 -5.44 9.86 -5.85
CA LEU A 36 -4.30 10.56 -5.24
C LEU A 36 -4.11 10.30 -3.73
N THR A 37 -4.72 9.26 -3.18
CA THR A 37 -4.43 8.79 -1.82
C THR A 37 -3.08 8.09 -1.76
N HIS A 38 -2.24 8.44 -0.79
CA HIS A 38 -0.94 7.79 -0.64
C HIS A 38 -1.08 6.32 -0.23
N ALA A 39 -0.24 5.44 -0.80
CA ALA A 39 -0.28 3.99 -0.60
C ALA A 39 -0.26 3.57 0.88
N LEU A 40 0.51 4.29 1.71
CA LEU A 40 0.57 4.00 3.14
C LEU A 40 -0.81 4.16 3.80
N ASP A 41 -1.49 5.26 3.51
CA ASP A 41 -2.77 5.59 4.13
C ASP A 41 -3.87 4.66 3.58
N ALA A 42 -3.85 4.40 2.27
CA ALA A 42 -4.78 3.49 1.61
C ALA A 42 -4.67 2.05 2.13
N LEU A 43 -3.45 1.54 2.33
CA LEU A 43 -3.23 0.19 2.87
C LEU A 43 -3.47 0.13 4.38
N ALA A 44 -3.21 1.20 5.13
CA ALA A 44 -3.49 1.27 6.57
C ALA A 44 -5.00 1.29 6.87
N ALA A 45 -5.82 1.77 5.93
CA ALA A 45 -7.27 1.73 6.03
C ALA A 45 -7.85 0.30 5.84
N LEU A 46 -7.06 -0.66 5.37
CA LEU A 46 -7.50 -2.05 5.18
C LEU A 46 -7.37 -2.83 6.50
N GLY A 47 -8.45 -3.46 6.93
CA GLY A 47 -8.46 -4.29 8.15
C GLY A 47 -7.76 -5.64 8.01
N ASP A 48 -7.43 -6.08 6.79
CA ASP A 48 -6.88 -7.41 6.51
C ASP A 48 -5.38 -7.42 6.15
N ILE A 49 -4.72 -6.26 6.14
CA ILE A 49 -3.27 -6.13 5.97
C ILE A 49 -2.65 -5.58 7.26
N ARG A 50 -1.69 -6.31 7.81
CA ARG A 50 -0.89 -5.85 8.95
C ARG A 50 0.39 -5.17 8.47
N LEU A 51 0.31 -3.87 8.22
CA LEU A 51 1.49 -3.04 7.99
C LEU A 51 2.31 -2.91 9.28
N THR A 52 3.62 -3.17 9.19
CA THR A 52 4.52 -3.15 10.35
C THR A 52 5.78 -2.32 10.15
N ALA A 53 6.08 -1.93 8.91
CA ALA A 53 7.20 -1.07 8.57
C ALA A 53 6.92 -0.36 7.25
N ALA A 54 7.61 0.75 7.05
CA ALA A 54 7.50 1.55 5.85
C ALA A 54 8.91 2.07 5.48
N PHE A 55 9.33 1.86 4.24
CA PHE A 55 10.63 2.25 3.70
C PHE A 55 10.45 3.26 2.58
N GLY A 56 11.15 4.39 2.68
CA GLY A 56 11.30 5.36 1.60
C GLY A 56 12.59 5.08 0.82
N PRO A 57 12.61 5.22 -0.52
CA PRO A 57 13.85 5.21 -1.31
C PRO A 57 14.68 6.48 -1.04
N GLN A 58 15.65 6.82 -1.91
CA GLN A 58 16.63 7.91 -1.70
C GLN A 58 16.07 9.27 -1.23
N HIS A 59 14.78 9.56 -1.42
CA HIS A 59 14.16 10.86 -1.08
C HIS A 59 13.13 10.75 0.06
N GLY A 60 13.11 9.63 0.78
CA GLY A 60 12.16 9.41 1.87
C GLY A 60 10.75 9.05 1.39
N MET A 61 9.88 8.77 2.36
CA MET A 61 8.52 8.28 2.11
C MET A 61 7.51 9.38 1.78
N ARG A 62 7.75 10.61 2.26
CA ARG A 62 6.84 11.76 2.09
C ARG A 62 7.50 12.95 1.38
N GLY A 63 8.67 12.75 0.79
CA GLY A 63 9.57 13.82 0.35
C GLY A 63 10.37 14.35 1.54
#